data_AF-A5DCI8-F1
#
_entry.id   AF-A5DCI8-F1
#
_cell.length_a   1.000
_cell.length_b   1.000
_cell.length_c   1.000
_cell.angle_alpha   90.00
_cell.angle_beta   90.00
_cell.angle_gamma   90.00
#
_symmetry.space_group_name_H-M   'P 1'
#
loop_
_entity.id
_entity.type
_entity.pdbx_description
1 polymer ?
#
loop_
_entity_poly.entity_id
_entity_poly.type
_entity_poly.pdbx_seq_one_letter_code
_entity_poly.pdbx_strand_id
1 'polypeptide(L)'
;MVSELDAADEEEDEASDEEEQVEVDYKLSINQPTKVNIKTKTQRNKEKRHQKRMELQQQLQELKQQLNELAKVDQYKQEIEAKSTNVKKVKQPKKLYKYDAIARPLEVKLSDELPSNLKNLKPEGNLFYDSMIKLQEHGKIEARLPVSKKRKYKPKVTEKWTYKDFK
;
A
#
# COMPACT_ATOMS: atom_id res chain seq x y z
N MET A 1 16.64 34.13 25.95
CA MET A 1 17.98 34.66 25.62
C MET A 1 18.08 34.64 24.10
N VAL A 2 18.33 35.81 23.49
CA VAL A 2 18.63 36.07 22.05
C VAL A 2 17.37 36.07 21.14
N SER A 3 16.65 37.21 21.06
CA SER A 3 16.67 38.28 20.02
C SER A 3 16.07 37.84 18.67
N GLU A 4 14.90 38.29 18.22
CA GLU A 4 14.46 39.66 17.87
C GLU A 4 15.32 40.26 16.75
N LEU A 5 14.79 40.26 15.52
CA LEU A 5 15.13 41.03 14.30
C LEU A 5 14.10 40.59 13.21
N ASP A 6 13.05 41.37 12.93
CA ASP A 6 12.99 42.60 12.12
C ASP A 6 12.77 42.31 10.62
N ALA A 7 11.58 42.66 10.13
CA ALA A 7 11.23 42.93 8.73
C ALA A 7 9.76 43.40 8.68
N ALA A 8 9.57 44.67 9.03
CA ALA A 8 8.40 45.44 8.63
C ALA A 8 8.40 45.55 7.09
N ASP A 9 7.29 45.19 6.45
CA ASP A 9 7.02 45.46 5.04
C ASP A 9 5.80 46.39 5.03
N GLU A 10 6.08 47.69 5.05
CA GLU A 10 5.13 48.76 4.76
C GLU A 10 4.86 48.72 3.24
N GLU A 11 3.73 48.16 2.83
CA GLU A 11 3.20 48.43 1.48
C GLU A 11 2.48 49.79 1.52
N GLU A 12 3.17 50.77 0.95
CA GLU A 12 2.72 52.12 0.64
C GLU A 12 1.84 52.08 -0.62
N ASP A 13 0.53 51.88 -0.46
CA ASP A 13 -0.47 52.03 -1.53
C ASP A 13 -0.87 53.51 -1.66
N GLU A 14 -0.10 54.28 -2.44
CA GLU A 14 -0.55 55.54 -3.05
C GLU A 14 -0.51 55.43 -4.59
N ALA A 15 -1.69 55.30 -5.20
CA ALA A 15 -1.88 55.68 -6.61
C ALA A 15 -3.35 56.07 -6.87
N SER A 16 -3.61 57.35 -6.61
CA SER A 16 -4.47 58.29 -7.35
C SER A 16 -5.79 57.78 -7.94
N ASP A 17 -6.89 58.27 -7.36
CA ASP A 17 -8.11 58.62 -8.09
C ASP A 17 -7.75 59.57 -9.25
N GLU A 18 -8.10 59.16 -10.47
CA GLU A 18 -8.43 60.07 -11.57
C GLU A 18 -9.71 59.56 -12.21
N GLU A 19 -10.84 59.98 -11.63
CA GLU A 19 -12.10 60.08 -12.36
C GLU A 19 -11.95 61.18 -13.40
N GLU A 20 -11.99 60.86 -14.71
CA GLU A 20 -12.57 61.79 -15.68
C GLU A 20 -12.97 61.13 -17.02
N GLN A 21 -14.18 61.52 -17.43
CA GLN A 21 -14.71 61.58 -18.80
C GLN A 21 -15.36 60.32 -19.40
N VAL A 22 -16.70 60.30 -19.28
CA VAL A 22 -17.62 59.51 -20.10
C VAL A 22 -17.64 60.10 -21.51
N GLU A 23 -16.79 59.59 -22.40
CA GLU A 23 -16.97 59.77 -23.84
C GLU A 23 -18.12 58.88 -24.33
N VAL A 24 -19.15 59.49 -24.92
CA VAL A 24 -20.28 58.79 -25.52
C VAL A 24 -19.84 58.23 -26.88
N ASP A 25 -19.37 56.99 -26.86
CA ASP A 25 -18.97 56.24 -28.07
C ASP A 25 -20.19 55.93 -28.97
N TYR A 26 -20.26 56.57 -30.14
CA TYR A 26 -21.14 56.15 -31.23
C TYR A 26 -20.59 54.89 -31.90
N LYS A 27 -21.13 53.72 -31.57
CA LYS A 27 -20.74 52.41 -32.12
C LYS A 27 -21.82 51.88 -33.08
N LEU A 28 -21.44 51.68 -34.34
CA LEU A 28 -22.28 51.17 -35.44
C LEU A 28 -22.53 49.65 -35.38
N SER A 29 -21.84 48.90 -34.51
CA SER A 29 -21.98 47.46 -34.35
C SER A 29 -22.41 47.07 -32.94
N ILE A 30 -23.40 46.17 -32.85
CA ILE A 30 -23.91 45.62 -31.58
C ILE A 30 -22.84 44.78 -30.86
N ASN A 31 -21.90 44.18 -31.63
CA ASN A 31 -20.76 43.45 -31.10
C ASN A 31 -19.49 44.32 -31.07
N GLN A 32 -18.73 44.16 -29.99
CA GLN A 32 -17.38 44.72 -29.87
C GLN A 32 -16.44 44.15 -30.93
N PRO A 33 -15.59 44.97 -31.57
CA PRO A 33 -14.62 44.51 -32.55
C PRO A 33 -13.62 43.52 -31.93
N THR A 34 -13.30 42.44 -32.65
CA THR A 34 -12.34 41.41 -32.22
C THR A 34 -10.93 41.99 -32.21
N LYS A 35 -10.45 42.38 -31.02
CA LYS A 35 -9.06 42.83 -30.82
C LYS A 35 -8.12 41.62 -30.90
N VAL A 36 -7.16 41.66 -31.83
CA VAL A 36 -6.10 40.65 -31.92
C VAL A 36 -5.07 40.95 -30.83
N ASN A 37 -5.09 40.18 -29.74
CA ASN A 37 -4.20 40.38 -28.60
C ASN A 37 -2.78 39.86 -28.89
N ILE A 38 -2.02 40.58 -29.72
CA ILE A 38 -0.62 40.26 -30.00
C ILE A 38 0.26 40.84 -28.90
N LYS A 39 0.78 39.96 -28.03
CA LYS A 39 1.67 40.38 -26.93
C LYS A 39 2.94 41.03 -27.47
N THR A 40 3.33 42.15 -26.87
CA THR A 40 4.60 42.84 -27.19
C THR A 40 5.80 42.06 -26.65
N LYS A 41 7.02 42.34 -27.17
CA LYS A 41 8.26 41.69 -26.69
C LYS A 41 8.47 41.89 -25.18
N THR A 42 8.13 43.07 -24.66
CA THR A 42 8.24 43.40 -23.23
C THR A 42 7.24 42.62 -22.40
N GLN A 43 5.99 42.49 -22.84
CA GLN A 43 4.97 41.66 -22.18
C GLN A 43 5.38 40.18 -22.13
N ARG A 44 5.86 39.62 -23.25
CA ARG A 44 6.39 38.24 -23.28
C ARG A 44 7.56 38.03 -22.33
N ASN A 45 8.47 39.00 -22.22
CA ASN A 45 9.61 38.92 -21.31
C ASN A 45 9.18 39.01 -19.83
N LYS A 46 8.18 39.86 -19.51
CA LYS A 46 7.59 39.93 -18.16
C LYS A 46 6.92 38.60 -17.78
N GLU A 47 6.13 38.01 -18.67
CA GLU A 47 5.50 36.69 -18.46
C GLU A 47 6.54 35.58 -18.28
N LYS A 48 7.59 35.55 -19.10
CA LYS A 48 8.69 34.57 -18.94
C LYS A 48 9.40 34.71 -17.59
N ARG A 49 9.62 35.94 -17.10
CA ARG A 49 10.21 36.18 -15.78
C ARG A 49 9.29 35.72 -14.66
N HIS A 50 7.99 36.00 -14.77
CA HIS A 50 6.98 35.54 -13.82
C HIS A 50 6.89 34.01 -13.79
N GLN A 51 6.83 33.35 -14.95
CA GLN A 51 6.82 31.89 -15.05
C GLN A 51 8.04 31.26 -14.37
N LYS A 52 9.24 31.79 -14.62
CA LYS A 52 10.46 31.32 -13.95
C LYS A 52 10.41 31.53 -12.43
N ARG A 53 9.85 32.64 -11.96
CA ARG A 53 9.68 32.92 -10.53
C ARG A 53 8.72 31.91 -9.90
N MET A 54 7.59 31.64 -10.55
CA MET A 54 6.62 30.64 -10.10
C MET A 54 7.21 29.23 -10.09
N GLU A 55 7.97 28.86 -11.11
CA GLU A 55 8.67 27.58 -11.20
C GLU A 55 9.69 27.41 -10.06
N LEU A 56 10.51 28.43 -9.80
CA LEU A 56 11.45 28.41 -8.67
C LEU A 56 10.73 28.33 -7.32
N GLN A 57 9.61 29.03 -7.17
CA GLN A 57 8.81 28.97 -5.95
C GLN A 57 8.21 27.57 -5.72
N GLN A 58 7.75 26.91 -6.79
CA GLN A 58 7.27 25.52 -6.74
C GLN A 58 8.39 24.57 -6.35
N GLN A 59 9.57 24.68 -6.98
CA GLN A 59 10.74 23.88 -6.63
C GLN A 59 11.17 24.05 -5.17
N LEU A 60 11.14 25.29 -4.65
CA LEU A 60 11.42 25.56 -3.24
C LEU A 60 10.37 24.96 -2.30
N GLN A 61 9.09 24.97 -2.68
CA GLN A 61 8.04 24.32 -1.90
C GLN A 61 8.19 22.79 -1.89
N GLU A 62 8.48 22.17 -3.04
CA GLU A 62 8.73 20.73 -3.15
C GLU A 62 9.94 20.32 -2.29
N LEU A 63 11.05 21.06 -2.36
CA LEU A 63 12.22 20.82 -1.52
C LEU A 63 11.90 20.95 -0.02
N LYS A 64 11.10 21.95 0.38
CA LYS A 64 10.66 22.09 1.77
C LYS A 64 9.79 20.91 2.22
N GLN A 65 8.90 20.42 1.36
CA GLN A 65 8.08 19.23 1.65
C GLN A 65 8.96 17.99 1.82
N GLN A 66 9.91 17.76 0.91
CA GLN A 66 10.86 16.65 0.99
C GLN A 66 11.70 16.71 2.27
N LEU A 67 12.22 17.89 2.66
CA LEU A 67 12.96 18.05 3.92
C LEU A 67 12.08 17.74 5.14
N ASN A 68 10.83 18.18 5.14
CA ASN A 68 9.89 17.89 6.21
C ASN A 68 9.55 16.40 6.30
N GLU A 69 9.44 15.70 5.18
CA GLU A 69 9.28 14.24 5.16
C GLU A 69 10.52 13.53 5.68
N LEU A 70 11.71 13.98 5.27
CA LEU A 70 12.99 13.43 5.71
C LEU A 70 13.18 13.60 7.23
N ALA A 71 12.78 14.74 7.79
CA ALA A 71 12.79 15.00 9.22
C ALA A 71 11.85 14.06 10.01
N LYS A 72 10.78 13.56 9.38
CA LYS A 72 9.84 12.60 10.00
C LYS A 72 10.29 11.15 9.88
N VAL A 73 11.35 10.84 9.12
CA VAL A 73 11.84 9.46 8.92
C VAL A 73 12.15 8.77 10.24
N ASP A 74 12.73 9.47 11.21
CA ASP A 74 13.05 8.88 12.50
C ASP A 74 11.80 8.61 13.35
N GLN A 75 10.74 9.41 13.21
CA GLN A 75 9.43 9.14 13.81
C GLN A 75 8.81 7.89 13.18
N TYR A 76 8.86 7.75 11.85
CA TYR A 76 8.38 6.54 11.17
C TYR A 76 9.17 5.29 11.57
N LYS A 77 10.48 5.38 11.73
CA LYS A 77 11.30 4.27 12.24
C LYS A 77 10.88 3.87 13.65
N GLN A 78 10.74 4.83 14.56
CA GLN A 78 10.29 4.57 15.92
C GLN A 78 8.89 3.96 15.95
N GLU A 79 7.97 4.42 15.10
CA GLU A 79 6.65 3.81 14.97
C GLU A 79 6.72 2.36 14.47
N ILE A 80 7.56 2.07 13.48
CA ILE A 80 7.74 0.71 12.94
C ILE A 80 8.37 -0.19 14.01
N GLU A 81 9.36 0.29 14.75
CA GLU A 81 9.97 -0.44 15.88
C GLU A 81 8.96 -0.68 17.01
N ALA A 82 8.17 0.33 17.38
CA ALA A 82 7.09 0.19 18.36
C ALA A 82 6.01 -0.80 17.89
N LYS A 83 5.65 -0.78 16.59
CA LYS A 83 4.70 -1.73 16.01
C LYS A 83 5.29 -3.15 15.96
N SER A 84 6.56 -3.30 15.59
CA SER A 84 7.23 -4.61 15.49
C SER A 84 7.51 -5.26 16.84
N THR A 85 7.81 -4.48 17.89
CA THR A 85 7.96 -4.99 19.26
C THR A 85 6.62 -5.47 19.84
N ASN A 86 5.50 -4.86 19.41
CA ASN A 86 4.16 -5.28 19.80
C ASN A 86 3.61 -6.47 19.00
N VAL A 87 4.26 -6.83 17.87
CA VAL A 87 4.07 -8.13 17.24
C VAL A 87 4.68 -9.15 18.19
N LYS A 88 3.86 -9.70 19.09
CA LYS A 88 4.21 -10.81 19.98
C LYS A 88 5.01 -11.81 19.16
N LYS A 89 6.32 -11.95 19.47
CA LYS A 89 7.20 -12.95 18.83
C LYS A 89 6.45 -14.27 18.82
N VAL A 90 5.94 -14.66 17.66
CA VAL A 90 5.17 -15.89 17.50
C VAL A 90 6.13 -16.98 17.93
N LYS A 91 5.81 -17.64 19.05
CA LYS A 91 6.67 -18.70 19.58
C LYS A 91 6.80 -19.73 18.48
N GLN A 92 8.03 -19.94 18.01
CA GLN A 92 8.29 -20.94 16.99
C GLN A 92 7.82 -22.30 17.53
N PRO A 93 7.05 -23.07 16.76
CA PRO A 93 6.52 -24.34 17.23
C PRO A 93 7.66 -25.26 17.65
N LYS A 94 7.54 -25.89 18.81
CA LYS A 94 8.57 -26.79 19.32
C LYS A 94 8.56 -28.08 18.49
N LYS A 95 9.59 -28.27 17.67
CA LYS A 95 9.79 -29.53 16.94
C LYS A 95 10.09 -30.65 17.93
N LEU A 96 9.18 -31.62 18.02
CA LEU A 96 9.35 -32.80 18.88
C LEU A 96 10.18 -33.91 18.25
N TYR A 97 9.93 -34.21 16.98
CA TYR A 97 10.52 -35.36 16.28
C TYR A 97 10.91 -35.02 14.84
N LYS A 98 11.14 -36.05 14.01
CA LYS A 98 11.66 -35.97 12.63
C LYS A 98 10.95 -34.95 11.74
N TYR A 99 9.62 -34.89 11.79
CA TYR A 99 8.81 -34.04 10.92
C TYR A 99 8.40 -32.73 11.61
N ASP A 100 8.24 -31.69 10.81
CA ASP A 100 7.75 -30.39 11.29
C ASP A 100 6.22 -30.40 11.46
N ALA A 101 5.71 -29.52 12.31
CA ALA A 101 4.26 -29.35 12.48
C ALA A 101 3.61 -28.95 11.15
N ILE A 102 2.38 -29.42 10.95
CA ILE A 102 1.62 -29.10 9.73
C ILE A 102 1.35 -27.59 9.71
N ALA A 103 1.68 -26.93 8.59
CA ALA A 103 1.40 -25.51 8.41
C ALA A 103 -0.11 -25.28 8.40
N ARG A 104 -0.58 -24.29 9.16
CA ARG A 104 -1.98 -23.91 9.21
C ARG A 104 -2.42 -23.37 7.84
N PRO A 105 -3.47 -23.93 7.20
CA PRO A 105 -3.99 -23.37 5.96
C PRO A 105 -4.60 -21.98 6.22
N LEU A 106 -4.56 -21.13 5.21
CA LEU A 106 -5.17 -19.81 5.26
C LEU A 106 -6.66 -19.94 4.93
N GLU A 107 -7.51 -19.80 5.94
CA GLU A 107 -8.96 -19.94 5.81
C GLU A 107 -9.60 -18.54 5.68
N VAL A 108 -9.68 -18.01 4.46
CA VAL A 108 -10.19 -16.64 4.20
C VAL A 108 -11.09 -16.63 2.98
N LYS A 109 -12.18 -15.84 3.06
CA LYS A 109 -13.05 -15.51 1.92
C LYS A 109 -12.65 -14.18 1.30
N LEU A 110 -12.67 -14.13 -0.03
CA LEU A 110 -12.48 -12.89 -0.79
C LEU A 110 -13.77 -12.04 -0.77
N SER A 111 -13.66 -10.75 -1.08
CA SER A 111 -14.79 -9.81 -1.12
C SER A 111 -15.91 -10.30 -2.03
N ASP A 112 -15.55 -10.87 -3.16
CA ASP A 112 -16.51 -11.26 -4.21
C ASP A 112 -17.21 -12.58 -3.86
N GLU A 113 -16.65 -13.35 -2.93
CA GLU A 113 -17.21 -14.61 -2.44
C GLU A 113 -18.07 -14.42 -1.17
N LEU A 114 -18.02 -13.26 -0.53
CA LEU A 114 -18.76 -12.97 0.69
C LEU A 114 -20.23 -12.66 0.35
N PRO A 115 -21.19 -13.50 0.78
CA PRO A 115 -22.60 -13.19 0.59
C PRO A 115 -23.04 -12.06 1.52
N SER A 116 -24.06 -11.31 1.11
CA SER A 116 -24.70 -10.28 1.94
C SER A 116 -25.39 -10.83 3.20
N ASN A 117 -25.67 -12.14 3.23
CA ASN A 117 -26.42 -12.81 4.29
C ASN A 117 -25.64 -13.99 4.91
N LEU A 118 -25.68 -14.10 6.24
CA LEU A 118 -24.99 -15.16 7.00
C LEU A 118 -25.53 -16.56 6.69
N LYS A 119 -26.82 -16.70 6.37
CA LYS A 119 -27.44 -17.99 6.03
C LYS A 119 -26.79 -18.66 4.81
N ASN A 120 -26.29 -17.87 3.87
CA ASN A 120 -25.68 -18.38 2.63
C ASN A 120 -24.16 -18.55 2.77
N LEU A 121 -23.57 -18.11 3.89
CA LEU A 121 -22.14 -18.21 4.13
C LEU A 121 -21.78 -19.67 4.38
N LYS A 122 -20.92 -20.23 3.53
CA LYS A 122 -20.33 -21.55 3.78
C LYS A 122 -19.16 -21.40 4.75
N PRO A 123 -19.11 -22.20 5.82
CA PRO A 123 -17.96 -22.23 6.69
C PRO A 123 -16.76 -22.78 5.93
N GLU A 124 -15.61 -22.15 6.12
CA GLU A 124 -14.35 -22.59 5.58
C GLU A 124 -13.57 -23.42 6.60
N GLY A 125 -12.60 -24.18 6.10
CA GLY A 125 -11.69 -24.92 6.96
C GLY A 125 -12.23 -26.23 7.50
N ASN A 126 -11.37 -26.95 8.22
CA ASN A 126 -11.71 -28.20 8.86
C ASN A 126 -11.18 -28.23 10.29
N LEU A 127 -12.11 -28.26 11.24
CA LEU A 127 -11.84 -28.22 12.69
C LEU A 127 -10.98 -29.38 13.18
N PHE A 128 -11.07 -30.55 12.54
CA PHE A 128 -10.22 -31.69 12.88
C PHE A 128 -8.75 -31.38 12.62
N TYR A 129 -8.43 -30.74 11.49
CA TYR A 129 -7.06 -30.34 11.20
C TYR A 129 -6.58 -29.22 12.12
N ASP A 130 -7.41 -28.21 12.42
CA ASP A 130 -7.02 -27.13 13.34
C ASP A 130 -6.76 -27.65 14.76
N SER A 131 -7.59 -28.57 15.27
CA SER A 131 -7.35 -29.22 16.56
C SER A 131 -6.06 -30.05 16.58
N MET A 132 -5.78 -30.82 15.52
CA MET A 132 -4.54 -31.58 15.38
C MET A 132 -3.31 -30.67 15.31
N ILE A 133 -3.38 -29.58 14.53
CA ILE A 133 -2.31 -28.58 14.41
C ILE A 133 -2.02 -27.94 15.76
N LYS A 134 -3.05 -27.54 16.52
CA LYS A 134 -2.88 -27.01 17.89
C LYS A 134 -2.15 -28.00 18.81
N LEU A 135 -2.49 -29.29 18.75
CA LEU A 135 -1.82 -30.33 19.55
C LEU A 135 -0.35 -30.52 19.15
N GLN A 136 -0.04 -30.38 17.85
CA GLN A 136 1.33 -30.40 17.33
C GLN A 136 2.12 -29.15 17.71
N GLU A 137 1.54 -27.96 17.56
CA GLU A 137 2.14 -26.67 17.97
C GLU A 137 2.48 -26.65 19.47
N HIS A 138 1.61 -27.21 20.30
CA HIS A 138 1.85 -27.37 21.74
C HIS A 138 2.89 -28.44 22.08
N GLY A 139 3.30 -29.27 21.12
CA GLY A 139 4.20 -30.39 21.37
C GLY A 139 3.58 -31.47 22.27
N LYS A 140 2.26 -31.67 22.19
CA LYS A 140 1.59 -32.82 22.85
C LYS A 140 1.59 -34.05 21.95
N ILE A 141 1.50 -33.83 20.64
CA ILE A 141 1.50 -34.86 19.60
C ILE A 141 2.60 -34.55 18.61
N GLU A 142 3.37 -35.56 18.19
CA GLU A 142 4.36 -35.41 17.13
C GLU A 142 3.72 -35.40 15.73
N ALA A 143 4.34 -34.68 14.80
CA ALA A 143 3.96 -34.75 13.39
C ALA A 143 4.42 -36.09 12.78
N ARG A 144 3.51 -36.78 12.09
CA ARG A 144 3.76 -38.06 11.39
C ARG A 144 3.21 -38.03 9.97
N LEU A 145 3.83 -38.80 9.08
CA LEU A 145 3.35 -39.02 7.72
C LEU A 145 2.65 -40.39 7.63
N PRO A 146 1.56 -40.51 6.85
CA PRO A 146 0.93 -41.80 6.61
C PRO A 146 1.91 -42.72 5.87
N VAL A 147 2.05 -43.95 6.36
CA VAL A 147 2.94 -44.96 5.76
C VAL A 147 2.09 -45.99 5.02
N SER A 148 2.32 -46.13 3.71
CA SER A 148 1.69 -47.19 2.92
C SER A 148 2.25 -48.55 3.28
N LYS A 149 1.38 -49.56 3.34
CA LYS A 149 1.77 -50.95 3.58
C LYS A 149 2.46 -51.49 2.33
N LYS A 150 3.79 -51.48 2.32
CA LYS A 150 4.59 -52.09 1.26
C LYS A 150 5.50 -53.18 1.84
N ARG A 151 5.56 -54.32 1.16
CA ARG A 151 6.52 -55.37 1.48
C ARG A 151 7.88 -55.00 0.88
N LYS A 152 8.97 -55.25 1.61
CA LYS A 152 10.34 -55.04 1.10
C LYS A 152 10.65 -55.97 -0.08
N TYR A 153 10.15 -57.21 -0.03
CA TYR A 153 10.34 -58.21 -1.07
C TYR A 153 9.00 -58.74 -1.58
N LYS A 154 8.96 -59.06 -2.87
CA LYS A 154 7.78 -59.70 -3.48
C LYS A 154 7.72 -61.17 -3.02
N PRO A 155 6.58 -61.65 -2.51
CA PRO A 155 6.43 -63.06 -2.20
C PRO A 155 6.54 -63.88 -3.49
N LYS A 156 7.24 -65.02 -3.43
CA LYS A 156 7.28 -65.95 -4.56
C LYS A 156 5.89 -66.59 -4.67
N VAL A 157 5.19 -66.30 -5.76
CA VAL A 157 3.91 -66.95 -6.07
C VAL A 157 4.24 -68.23 -6.82
N THR A 158 3.89 -69.37 -6.22
CA THR A 158 4.03 -70.69 -6.82
C THR A 158 2.67 -71.33 -6.97
N GLU A 159 2.43 -72.01 -8.09
CA GLU A 159 1.24 -72.85 -8.25
C GLU A 159 1.27 -74.03 -7.28
N LYS A 160 0.09 -74.43 -6.80
CA LYS A 160 -0.05 -75.64 -5.99
C LYS A 160 0.22 -76.87 -6.86
N TRP A 161 0.78 -77.93 -6.26
CA TRP A 161 1.16 -79.15 -6.98
C TRP A 161 -0.03 -79.83 -7.68
N THR A 162 -1.22 -79.77 -7.10
CA THR A 162 -2.46 -80.29 -7.69
C THR A 162 -2.78 -79.72 -9.07
N TYR A 163 -2.36 -78.48 -9.37
CA TYR A 163 -2.56 -77.87 -10.69
C TYR A 163 -1.36 -78.07 -11.62
N LYS A 164 -0.18 -78.38 -11.09
CA LYS A 164 1.01 -78.68 -11.87
C LYS A 164 0.99 -80.09 -12.44
N ASP A 165 0.47 -81.04 -11.66
CA ASP A 165 0.48 -82.46 -12.00
C ASP A 165 -0.82 -82.90 -12.71
N PHE A 166 -1.58 -81.96 -13.27
CA PHE A 166 -2.79 -82.27 -14.03
C PHE A 166 -2.40 -82.84 -15.39
N LYS A 167 -2.65 -84.13 -15.58
CA LYS A 167 -2.36 -84.89 -16.80
C LYS A 167 -3.65 -85.27 -17.53
#